data_AF-A0A350TIC0-F1
#
_entry.id   AF-A0A350TIC0-F1
#
_cell.length_a   1.000
_cell.length_b   1.000
_cell.length_c   1.000
_cell.angle_alpha   90.00
_cell.angle_beta   90.00
_cell.angle_gamma   90.00
#
_symmetry.space_group_name_H-M   'P 1'
#
loop_
_entity.id
_entity.type
_entity.pdbx_description
1 polymer ?
#
loop_
_entity_poly.entity_id
_entity_poly.type
_entity_poly.pdbx_seq_one_letter_code
_entity_poly.pdbx_strand_id
1 'polypeptide(L)'
;MIDTAKLNTEELGNIIVDVQNETGFWFDVDDMVAIMQHTVRKADLNGKDEAYVPLLFRNELEDYVMRERINAIGRRNLCATSVCTALA
;
A
#
# COMPACT_ATOMS: atom_id res chain seq x y z
N MET A 1 0.75 11.41 -19.21
CA MET A 1 1.15 11.97 -17.93
C MET A 1 -0.11 12.40 -17.24
N ILE A 2 -0.45 11.68 -16.18
CA ILE A 2 -1.58 11.92 -15.30
C ILE A 2 -1.47 13.35 -14.80
N ASP A 3 -2.52 14.15 -14.99
CA ASP A 3 -2.58 15.48 -14.41
C ASP A 3 -2.99 15.37 -12.94
N THR A 4 -1.99 15.37 -12.05
CA THR A 4 -2.22 15.23 -10.61
C THR A 4 -3.09 16.35 -10.04
N ALA A 5 -3.19 17.51 -10.70
CA ALA A 5 -4.05 18.60 -10.25
C ALA A 5 -5.55 18.31 -10.45
N LYS A 6 -5.90 17.31 -11.27
CA LYS A 6 -7.28 16.84 -11.47
C LYS A 6 -7.69 15.74 -10.49
N LEU A 7 -6.76 15.24 -9.69
CA LEU A 7 -7.07 14.21 -8.69
C LEU A 7 -7.87 14.81 -7.54
N ASN A 8 -8.95 14.15 -7.17
CA ASN A 8 -9.75 14.54 -6.02
C ASN A 8 -9.06 14.09 -4.72
N THR A 9 -8.39 15.02 -4.05
CA THR A 9 -7.65 14.74 -2.80
C THR A 9 -8.55 14.26 -1.66
N GLU A 10 -9.81 14.69 -1.62
CA GLU A 10 -10.77 14.24 -0.60
C GLU A 10 -11.15 12.77 -0.81
N GLU A 11 -11.44 12.38 -2.06
CA GLU A 11 -11.72 10.99 -2.41
C GLU A 11 -10.55 10.08 -2.06
N LEU A 12 -9.32 10.50 -2.39
CA LEU A 12 -8.11 9.74 -2.08
C LEU A 12 -7.87 9.63 -0.57
N GLY A 13 -8.16 10.70 0.18
CA GLY A 13 -8.12 10.69 1.64
C GLY A 13 -9.14 9.72 2.25
N ASN A 14 -10.37 9.71 1.73
CA ASN A 14 -11.41 8.79 2.17
C ASN A 14 -11.03 7.32 1.89
N ILE A 15 -10.45 7.03 0.72
CA ILE A 15 -9.95 5.69 0.39
C ILE A 15 -8.91 5.21 1.41
N ILE A 16 -7.98 6.07 1.83
CA ILE A 16 -6.99 5.71 2.87
C ILE A 16 -7.73 5.35 4.17
N VAL A 17 -8.63 6.22 4.63
CA VAL A 17 -9.39 6.00 5.87
C VAL A 17 -10.18 4.70 5.81
N ASP A 18 -10.84 4.41 4.70
CA ASP A 18 -11.61 3.19 4.50
C ASP A 18 -10.71 1.95 4.61
N VAL A 19 -9.57 1.93 3.89
CA VAL A 19 -8.62 0.80 3.96
C VAL A 19 -8.06 0.63 5.38
N GLN A 20 -7.75 1.72 6.08
CA GLN A 20 -7.29 1.63 7.48
C GLN A 20 -8.35 1.03 8.39
N ASN A 21 -9.61 1.45 8.26
CA ASN A 21 -10.72 0.94 9.06
C ASN A 21 -11.01 -0.54 8.77
N GLU A 22 -10.99 -0.94 7.50
CA GLU A 22 -11.24 -2.31 7.07
C GLU A 22 -10.12 -3.27 7.50
N THR A 23 -8.88 -2.81 7.46
CA THR A 23 -7.71 -3.67 7.72
C THR A 23 -7.14 -3.54 9.14
N GLY A 24 -7.48 -2.47 9.86
CA GLY A 24 -6.85 -2.10 11.13
C GLY A 24 -5.37 -1.70 11.00
N PHE A 25 -4.88 -1.45 9.79
CA PHE A 25 -3.50 -1.00 9.53
C PHE A 25 -3.46 0.53 9.52
N TRP A 26 -2.42 1.11 10.12
CA TRP A 26 -2.17 2.55 10.07
C TRP A 26 -1.00 2.83 9.14
N PHE A 27 -1.22 3.65 8.11
CA PHE A 27 -0.15 4.05 7.20
C PHE A 27 0.61 5.23 7.80
N ASP A 28 1.93 5.22 7.66
CA ASP A 28 2.71 6.43 7.86
C ASP A 28 2.62 7.36 6.63
N VAL A 29 3.02 8.61 6.82
CA VAL A 29 2.92 9.62 5.76
C VAL A 29 3.84 9.31 4.58
N ASP A 30 5.01 8.74 4.83
CA ASP A 30 5.99 8.45 3.79
C ASP A 30 5.50 7.30 2.89
N ASP A 31 4.90 6.28 3.47
CA ASP A 31 4.23 5.17 2.81
C ASP A 31 3.08 5.67 1.94
N MET A 32 2.21 6.53 2.48
CA MET A 32 1.10 7.11 1.72
C MET A 32 1.59 7.87 0.49
N VAL A 33 2.63 8.68 0.64
CA VAL A 33 3.24 9.44 -0.47
C VAL A 33 3.88 8.49 -1.48
N ALA A 34 4.64 7.49 -1.03
CA ALA A 34 5.32 6.54 -1.91
C ALA A 34 4.33 5.68 -2.71
N ILE A 35 3.27 5.19 -2.06
CA ILE A 35 2.20 4.42 -2.71
C ILE A 35 1.50 5.28 -3.74
N MET A 36 1.14 6.53 -3.41
CA MET A 36 0.49 7.43 -4.35
C MET A 36 1.35 7.74 -5.58
N GLN A 37 2.64 8.08 -5.38
CA GLN A 37 3.57 8.31 -6.49
C GLN A 37 3.72 7.07 -7.37
N HIS A 38 3.76 5.89 -6.74
CA HIS A 38 3.81 4.62 -7.45
C HIS A 38 2.55 4.39 -8.29
N THR A 39 1.36 4.61 -7.71
CA THR A 39 0.06 4.48 -8.38
C THR A 39 -0.04 5.39 -9.59
N VAL A 40 0.28 6.68 -9.46
CA VAL A 40 0.24 7.65 -10.57
C VAL A 40 1.16 7.20 -11.70
N ARG A 41 2.41 6.86 -11.39
CA ARG A 41 3.39 6.37 -12.37
C ARG A 41 2.89 5.10 -13.08
N LYS A 42 2.25 4.19 -12.34
CA LYS A 42 1.73 2.93 -12.87
C LYS A 42 0.51 3.13 -13.76
N ALA A 43 -0.39 4.05 -13.40
CA ALA A 43 -1.53 4.44 -14.24
C ALA A 43 -1.04 5.03 -15.57
N ASP A 44 -0.03 5.91 -15.52
CA ASP A 44 0.62 6.47 -16.70
C ASP A 44 1.23 5.41 -17.62
N LEU A 45 2.00 4.48 -17.05
CA LEU A 45 2.63 3.38 -17.81
C LEU A 45 1.60 2.47 -18.49
N ASN A 46 0.42 2.34 -17.89
CA ASN A 46 -0.68 1.53 -18.41
C ASN A 46 -1.60 2.30 -19.39
N GLY A 47 -1.29 3.56 -19.70
CA GLY A 47 -2.10 4.40 -20.59
C GLY A 47 -3.51 4.68 -20.04
N LYS A 48 -3.65 4.75 -18.72
CA LYS A 48 -4.92 5.06 -18.04
C LYS A 48 -5.01 6.55 -17.72
N ASP A 49 -6.23 7.01 -17.49
CA ASP A 49 -6.53 8.41 -17.15
C ASP A 49 -6.65 8.60 -15.62
N GLU A 50 -6.88 9.85 -15.21
CA GLU A 50 -7.00 10.26 -13.82
C GLU A 50 -8.15 9.55 -13.10
N ALA A 51 -9.23 9.22 -13.81
CA ALA A 51 -10.40 8.53 -13.26
C ALA A 51 -10.08 7.10 -12.81
N TYR A 52 -9.01 6.50 -13.32
CA TYR A 52 -8.54 5.18 -12.90
C TYR A 52 -7.69 5.21 -11.62
N VAL A 53 -7.12 6.36 -11.26
CA VAL A 53 -6.18 6.49 -10.15
C VAL A 53 -6.79 6.09 -8.80
N PRO A 54 -8.01 6.54 -8.41
CA PRO A 54 -8.60 6.15 -7.12
C PRO A 54 -8.76 4.64 -6.97
N LEU A 55 -9.24 3.97 -8.02
CA LEU A 55 -9.40 2.52 -8.04
C LEU A 55 -8.06 1.80 -7.88
N LEU A 56 -7.04 2.23 -8.64
CA LEU A 56 -5.70 1.63 -8.54
C LEU A 56 -5.06 1.93 -7.18
N PHE A 57 -5.26 3.13 -6.63
CA PHE A 57 -4.73 3.54 -5.35
C PHE A 57 -5.23 2.65 -4.21
N ARG A 58 -6.54 2.38 -4.17
CA ARG A 58 -7.13 1.45 -3.19
C ARG A 58 -6.47 0.07 -3.27
N ASN A 59 -6.32 -0.47 -4.47
CA ASN A 59 -5.68 -1.79 -4.65
C ASN A 59 -4.23 -1.79 -4.17
N GLU A 60 -3.45 -0.75 -4.47
CA GLU A 60 -2.04 -0.67 -4.05
C GLU A 60 -1.90 -0.53 -2.51
N LEU A 61 -2.84 0.16 -1.85
CA LEU A 61 -2.90 0.22 -0.38
C LEU A 61 -3.19 -1.16 0.23
N GLU A 62 -4.19 -1.89 -0.29
CA GLU A 62 -4.51 -3.24 0.19
C GLU A 62 -3.33 -4.20 -0.04
N ASP A 63 -2.68 -4.13 -1.21
CA ASP A 63 -1.48 -4.91 -1.52
C ASP A 63 -0.33 -4.60 -0.56
N TYR A 64 -0.15 -3.33 -0.20
CA TYR A 64 0.86 -2.92 0.78
C TYR A 64 0.60 -3.55 2.15
N VAL A 65 -0.63 -3.45 2.65
CA VAL A 65 -1.03 -4.06 3.93
C VAL A 65 -0.79 -5.56 3.92
N MET A 66 -1.16 -6.24 2.84
CA MET A 66 -0.94 -7.68 2.70
C MET A 66 0.55 -8.04 2.72
N ARG A 67 1.39 -7.25 2.04
CA ARG A 67 2.84 -7.44 2.05
C ARG A 67 3.42 -7.27 3.44
N GLU A 68 2.98 -6.26 4.20
CA GLU A 68 3.47 -6.05 5.57
C GLU A 68 3.06 -7.18 6.52
N ARG A 69 1.85 -7.71 6.37
CA ARG A 69 1.40 -8.90 7.12
C ARG A 69 2.27 -10.13 6.80
N ILE A 70 2.53 -10.38 5.52
CA ILE A 70 3.38 -11.49 5.08
C ILE A 70 4.80 -11.32 5.63
N ASN A 71 5.37 -10.12 5.52
CA ASN A 71 6.71 -9.82 6.03
C ASN A 71 6.80 -10.04 7.55
N ALA A 72 5.79 -9.62 8.31
CA ALA A 72 5.73 -9.83 9.74
C ALA A 72 5.70 -11.32 10.11
N ILE A 73 4.90 -12.13 9.40
CA ILE A 73 4.87 -13.59 9.57
C ILE A 73 6.24 -14.20 9.23
N GLY A 74 6.83 -13.79 8.11
CA GLY A 74 8.16 -14.23 7.68
C GLY A 74 9.24 -13.96 8.74
N ARG A 75 9.27 -12.75 9.31
CA ARG A 75 10.19 -12.38 10.41
C ARG A 75 10.00 -13.29 11.63
N ARG A 76 8.75 -13.55 12.04
CA ARG A 76 8.46 -14.45 13.17
C ARG A 76 8.97 -15.88 12.92
N ASN A 77 8.76 -16.40 11.72
CA ASN A 77 9.21 -17.73 11.35
C ASN A 77 10.75 -17.83 11.36
N LEU A 78 11.44 -16.82 10.82
CA LEU A 78 12.91 -16.76 10.85
C LEU A 78 13.44 -16.76 12.29
N CYS A 79 12.84 -15.97 13.19
CA CYS A 79 13.21 -15.99 14.62
C CYS A 79 13.02 -17.38 15.24
N ALA A 80 11.88 -18.03 15.02
CA ALA A 80 11.61 -19.36 15.56
C ALA A 80 12.63 -20.40 15.08
N THR A 81 12.97 -20.39 13.78
CA THR A 81 14.00 -21.28 13.23
C THR A 81 15.38 -21.01 13.83
N SER A 82 15.76 -19.74 14.01
CA SER A 82 17.05 -19.37 14.61
C SER A 82 17.20 -19.86 16.05
N VAL A 83 16.11 -19.81 16.86
CA VAL A 83 16.12 -20.32 18.23
C VAL A 83 16.21 -21.85 18.24
N CYS A 84 15.50 -22.53 17.34
CA CYS A 84 15.50 -23.99 17.26
C CYS A 84 16.87 -24.54 16.81
N THR A 85 17.59 -23.82 15.95
CA THR A 85 18.95 -24.18 15.52
C THR A 85 20.04 -23.81 16.53
N ALA A 86 19.82 -22.80 17.38
CA ALA A 86 20.76 -22.43 18.44
C ALA A 86 20.70 -23.34 19.68
N LEU A 87 19.63 -24.13 19.83
CA LEU A 87 19.40 -25.06 20.94
C LEU A 87 19.65 -26.54 20.58
N ALA A 88 19.99 -26.84 19.32
CA ALA A 88 20.34 -28.16 18.81
C ALA A 88 21.86 -28.37 18.78
#